data_AF-A0A351K163-F1
#
_entry.id   AF-A0A351K163-F1
#
_cell.length_a   1.000
_cell.length_b   1.000
_cell.length_c   1.000
_cell.angle_alpha   90.00
_cell.angle_beta   90.00
_cell.angle_gamma   90.00
#
_symmetry.space_group_name_H-M   'P 1'
#
loop_
_entity.id
_entity.type
_entity.pdbx_description
1 polymer ?
#
loop_
_entity_poly.entity_id
_entity_poly.type
_entity_poly.pdbx_seq_one_letter_code
_entity_poly.pdbx_strand_id
1 'polypeptide(L)'
;MRAHRAAGHRTVLITGALSFNVAGLRPLFDEIVAAEMTVRPDGTLSGEMTTVPPTGEARAQILAEYCDAENLLLEECVAYADSSSDLPLFEAVGFPVAVNPETRLASIARKRGWLVEHWSKAKGGPRNLLPIGPLLSEREQRRQFL
;
A
#
# COMPACT_ATOMS: atom_id res chain seq x y z
N MET A 1 -11.77 -4.40 -5.35
CA MET A 1 -11.75 -5.89 -5.21
C MET A 1 -13.03 -6.55 -5.70
N ARG A 2 -14.18 -6.44 -5.02
CA ARG A 2 -15.42 -7.13 -5.47
C ARG A 2 -15.82 -6.82 -6.92
N ALA A 3 -15.75 -5.56 -7.32
CA ALA A 3 -16.04 -5.15 -8.70
C ALA A 3 -15.05 -5.75 -9.72
N HIS A 4 -13.75 -5.80 -9.39
CA HIS A 4 -12.73 -6.45 -10.23
C HIS A 4 -13.00 -7.94 -10.39
N ARG A 5 -13.28 -8.65 -9.30
CA ARG A 5 -13.64 -10.07 -9.36
C ARG A 5 -14.91 -10.32 -10.16
N ALA A 6 -15.94 -9.48 -10.02
CA ALA A 6 -17.16 -9.57 -10.80
C ALA A 6 -16.93 -9.32 -12.30
N ALA A 7 -15.92 -8.52 -12.65
CA ALA A 7 -15.47 -8.29 -14.02
C ALA A 7 -14.53 -9.38 -14.56
N GLY A 8 -14.22 -10.42 -13.77
CA GLY A 8 -13.31 -11.50 -14.16
C GLY A 8 -11.83 -11.16 -14.02
N HIS A 9 -11.47 -10.04 -13.40
CA HIS A 9 -10.08 -9.67 -13.15
C HIS A 9 -9.49 -10.50 -12.02
N ARG A 10 -8.21 -10.87 -12.16
CA ARG A 10 -7.40 -11.44 -11.08
C ARG A 10 -6.93 -10.33 -10.14
N THR A 11 -6.97 -10.59 -8.85
CA THR A 11 -6.65 -9.61 -7.81
C THR A 11 -5.37 -10.01 -7.07
N VAL A 12 -4.35 -9.14 -7.14
CA VAL A 12 -3.04 -9.36 -6.53
C VAL A 12 -2.75 -8.24 -5.54
N LEU A 13 -2.30 -8.59 -4.33
CA LEU A 13 -1.75 -7.63 -3.37
C LEU A 13 -0.23 -7.75 -3.34
N ILE A 14 0.48 -6.67 -3.68
CA ILE A 14 1.94 -6.58 -3.52
C ILE A 14 2.23 -5.57 -2.42
N THR A 15 2.89 -6.02 -1.34
CA THR A 15 3.12 -5.17 -0.16
C THR A 15 4.45 -5.46 0.52
N GLY A 16 5.07 -4.41 1.07
CA GLY A 16 6.24 -4.54 1.94
C GLY A 16 5.90 -4.97 3.37
N ALA A 17 4.61 -5.06 3.71
CA ALA A 17 4.18 -5.55 5.02
C ALA A 17 4.49 -7.04 5.19
N LEU A 18 4.71 -7.45 6.45
CA LEU A 18 4.93 -8.85 6.78
C LEU A 18 3.70 -9.71 6.50
N SER A 19 3.90 -10.94 6.04
CA SER A 19 2.87 -11.89 5.63
C SER A 19 1.77 -12.10 6.68
N PHE A 20 2.15 -12.20 7.96
CA PHE A 20 1.19 -12.36 9.06
C PHE A 20 0.30 -11.12 9.27
N ASN A 21 0.77 -9.90 8.97
CA ASN A 21 -0.03 -8.69 9.07
C ASN A 21 -1.14 -8.63 8.02
N VAL A 22 -0.92 -9.28 6.87
CA VAL A 22 -1.88 -9.29 5.75
C VAL A 22 -2.63 -10.62 5.62
N ALA A 23 -2.38 -11.58 6.50
CA ALA A 23 -3.03 -12.88 6.47
C ALA A 23 -4.57 -12.79 6.49
N GLY A 24 -5.14 -11.85 7.26
CA GLY A 24 -6.59 -11.61 7.29
C GLY A 24 -7.18 -11.05 6.00
N LEU A 25 -6.35 -10.55 5.08
CA LEU A 25 -6.77 -10.02 3.79
C LEU A 25 -6.81 -11.09 2.69
N ARG A 26 -6.30 -12.30 2.94
CA ARG A 26 -6.30 -13.43 1.97
C ARG A 26 -7.64 -13.63 1.26
N PRO A 27 -8.82 -13.58 1.91
CA PRO A 27 -10.08 -13.77 1.20
C PRO A 27 -10.41 -12.69 0.16
N LEU A 28 -9.73 -11.55 0.17
CA LEU A 28 -9.99 -10.40 -0.72
C LEU A 28 -9.14 -10.42 -1.99
N PHE A 29 -8.07 -11.21 -2.01
CA PHE A 29 -7.10 -11.30 -3.10
C PHE A 29 -6.94 -12.74 -3.55
N ASP A 30 -6.62 -12.94 -4.81
CA ASP A 30 -6.32 -14.27 -5.36
C ASP A 30 -4.85 -14.61 -5.10
N GLU A 31 -4.00 -13.59 -5.03
CA GLU A 31 -2.57 -13.68 -4.77
C GLU A 31 -2.13 -12.61 -3.74
N ILE A 32 -1.22 -12.95 -2.82
CA ILE A 32 -0.58 -11.98 -1.93
C ILE A 32 0.92 -12.19 -1.96
N VAL A 33 1.64 -11.14 -2.37
CA VAL A 33 3.08 -11.03 -2.27
C VAL A 33 3.42 -10.09 -1.12
N ALA A 34 3.95 -10.66 -0.05
CA ALA A 34 4.28 -9.98 1.19
C ALA A 34 5.71 -10.32 1.64
N ALA A 35 6.25 -9.51 2.54
CA ALA A 35 7.54 -9.80 3.16
C ALA A 35 7.43 -11.03 4.09
N GLU A 36 8.36 -11.97 3.94
CA GLU A 36 8.49 -13.15 4.82
C GLU A 36 9.71 -13.01 5.73
N MET A 37 9.55 -13.39 6.99
CA MET A 37 10.62 -13.39 7.99
C MET A 37 10.84 -14.80 8.51
N THR A 38 12.10 -15.17 8.68
CA THR A 38 12.46 -16.50 9.16
C THR A 38 12.00 -16.70 10.60
N VAL A 39 11.55 -17.91 10.91
CA VAL A 39 11.11 -18.32 12.25
C VAL A 39 12.19 -19.21 12.86
N ARG A 40 12.61 -18.90 14.08
CA ARG A 40 13.56 -19.72 14.84
C ARG A 40 12.90 -21.05 15.23
N PRO A 41 13.68 -22.09 15.58
CA PRO A 41 13.15 -23.38 16.01
C PRO A 41 12.23 -23.30 17.25
N ASP A 42 12.35 -22.25 18.07
CA ASP A 42 11.50 -21.98 19.23
C ASP A 42 10.17 -21.29 18.89
N GLY A 43 9.89 -21.07 17.60
CA GLY A 43 8.68 -20.40 17.12
C GLY A 43 8.75 -18.87 17.15
N THR A 44 9.88 -18.26 17.52
CA THR A 44 10.05 -16.80 17.56
C THR A 44 10.52 -16.25 16.22
N LEU A 45 10.16 -15.00 15.92
CA LEU A 45 10.62 -14.31 14.71
C LEU A 45 12.12 -14.02 14.81
N SER A 46 12.90 -14.43 13.81
CA SER A 46 14.36 -14.29 13.86
C SER A 46 14.83 -12.84 13.72
N GLY A 47 14.04 -11.98 13.07
CA GLY A 47 14.48 -10.66 12.62
C GLY A 47 15.17 -10.70 11.25
N GLU A 48 15.43 -11.88 10.71
CA GLU A 48 16.06 -12.08 9.40
C GLU A 48 15.01 -12.30 8.33
N MET A 49 15.04 -11.45 7.32
CA MET A 49 14.11 -11.51 6.19
C MET A 49 14.48 -12.69 5.28
N THR A 50 13.49 -13.52 4.94
CA THR A 50 13.68 -14.64 4.01
C THR A 50 13.82 -14.14 2.57
N THR A 51 13.19 -13.00 2.27
CA THR A 51 13.25 -12.33 0.96
C THR A 51 13.33 -10.81 1.15
N VAL A 52 13.96 -10.11 0.21
CA VAL A 52 14.00 -8.63 0.23
C VAL A 52 12.56 -8.12 0.13
N PRO A 53 12.11 -7.20 1.01
CA PRO A 53 10.76 -6.67 0.93
C PRO A 53 10.54 -6.03 -0.45
N PRO A 54 9.37 -6.23 -1.08
CA PRO A 54 9.10 -5.64 -2.38
C PRO A 54 8.94 -4.12 -2.21
N THR A 55 10.03 -3.38 -2.43
CA THR A 55 10.07 -1.92 -2.40
C THR A 55 10.21 -1.36 -3.81
N GLY A 56 9.33 -0.42 -4.17
CA GLY A 56 9.38 0.33 -5.43
C GLY A 56 9.58 -0.52 -6.68
N GLU A 57 10.79 -0.52 -7.21
CA GLU A 57 11.18 -1.29 -8.42
C GLU A 57 10.90 -2.78 -8.27
N ALA A 58 11.11 -3.35 -7.09
CA ALA A 58 10.83 -4.76 -6.84
C ALA A 58 9.33 -5.07 -7.01
N ARG A 59 8.43 -4.13 -6.71
CA ARG A 59 6.97 -4.34 -6.93
C ARG A 59 6.63 -4.39 -8.42
N ALA A 60 7.22 -3.49 -9.20
CA ALA A 60 7.04 -3.47 -10.65
C ALA A 60 7.59 -4.76 -11.30
N GLN A 61 8.78 -5.20 -10.86
CA GLN A 61 9.40 -6.43 -11.33
C GLN A 61 8.56 -7.66 -11.01
N ILE A 62 8.09 -7.79 -9.76
CA ILE A 62 7.21 -8.90 -9.34
C ILE A 62 5.92 -8.92 -10.15
N LEU A 63 5.31 -7.76 -10.42
CA LEU A 63 4.12 -7.70 -11.27
C LEU A 63 4.45 -8.15 -12.70
N ALA A 64 5.56 -7.70 -13.27
CA ALA A 64 5.97 -8.09 -14.61
C ALA A 64 6.22 -9.60 -14.73
N GLU A 65 6.92 -10.20 -13.77
CA GLU A 65 7.15 -11.65 -13.69
C GLU A 65 5.84 -12.42 -13.54
N TYR A 66 4.92 -11.92 -12.72
CA TYR A 66 3.59 -12.51 -12.56
C TYR A 66 2.79 -12.47 -13.87
N CYS A 67 2.78 -11.33 -14.55
CA CYS A 67 2.10 -11.17 -15.82
C CYS A 67 2.68 -12.10 -16.90
N ASP A 68 4.00 -12.24 -16.96
CA ASP A 68 4.67 -13.16 -17.90
C ASP A 68 4.30 -14.63 -17.62
N ALA A 69 4.35 -15.04 -16.36
CA ALA A 69 4.01 -16.41 -15.94
C ALA A 69 2.54 -16.79 -16.21
N GLU A 70 1.63 -15.81 -16.10
CA GLU A 70 0.18 -16.01 -16.27
C GLU A 70 -0.31 -15.58 -17.66
N ASN A 71 0.59 -15.19 -18.57
CA ASN A 71 0.30 -14.71 -19.92
C ASN A 71 -0.73 -13.55 -19.93
N LEU A 72 -0.49 -12.57 -19.06
CA LEU A 72 -1.25 -11.33 -18.91
C LEU A 72 -0.45 -10.14 -19.43
N LEU A 73 -1.14 -9.08 -19.87
CA LEU A 73 -0.50 -7.87 -20.37
C LEU A 73 -0.48 -6.77 -19.30
N LEU A 74 0.69 -6.17 -19.07
CA LEU A 74 0.85 -5.05 -18.13
C LEU A 74 0.01 -3.82 -18.53
N GLU A 75 -0.17 -3.59 -19.83
CA GLU A 75 -1.03 -2.51 -20.36
C GLU A 75 -2.52 -2.71 -20.04
N GLU A 76 -2.94 -3.93 -19.70
CA GLU A 76 -4.32 -4.22 -19.26
C GLU A 76 -4.46 -4.22 -17.72
N CYS A 77 -3.35 -4.03 -17.00
CA CYS A 77 -3.35 -4.02 -15.55
C CYS A 77 -3.81 -2.69 -14.96
N VAL A 78 -4.50 -2.78 -13.82
CA VAL A 78 -4.92 -1.63 -13.00
C VAL A 78 -4.16 -1.65 -11.69
N ALA A 79 -3.38 -0.61 -11.40
CA ALA A 79 -2.62 -0.49 -10.15
C ALA A 79 -3.24 0.57 -9.23
N TYR A 80 -3.34 0.24 -7.94
CA TYR A 80 -3.83 1.15 -6.91
C TYR A 80 -2.74 1.36 -5.85
N ALA A 81 -2.34 2.61 -5.59
CA ALA A 81 -1.40 2.97 -4.52
C ALA A 81 -1.58 4.42 -4.05
N ASP A 82 -1.03 4.71 -2.88
CA ASP A 82 -1.10 6.02 -2.22
C ASP A 82 0.26 6.72 -2.06
N SER A 83 1.37 6.00 -2.28
CA SER A 83 2.74 6.48 -2.04
C SER A 83 3.55 6.63 -3.32
N SER A 84 4.45 7.63 -3.37
CA SER A 84 5.40 7.77 -4.47
C SER A 84 6.46 6.66 -4.52
N SER A 85 6.56 5.83 -3.49
CA SER A 85 7.35 4.59 -3.57
C SER A 85 6.86 3.68 -4.69
N ASP A 86 5.59 3.76 -5.07
CA ASP A 86 4.96 2.92 -6.09
C ASP A 86 5.02 3.52 -7.51
N LEU A 87 5.80 4.59 -7.71
CA LEU A 87 5.98 5.19 -9.03
C LEU A 87 6.45 4.20 -10.11
N PRO A 88 7.43 3.31 -9.87
CA PRO A 88 7.83 2.33 -10.88
C PRO A 88 6.67 1.39 -11.27
N LEU A 89 5.81 1.02 -10.31
CA LEU A 89 4.63 0.21 -10.57
C LEU A 89 3.60 0.97 -11.42
N PHE A 90 3.37 2.24 -11.11
CA PHE A 90 2.45 3.09 -11.87
C PHE A 90 2.92 3.36 -13.30
N GLU A 91 4.24 3.43 -13.50
CA GLU A 91 4.85 3.59 -14.83
C GLU A 91 4.77 2.32 -15.68
N ALA A 92 4.68 1.14 -15.04
CA ALA A 92 4.65 -0.14 -15.74
C ALA A 92 3.26 -0.54 -16.25
N VAL A 93 2.18 -0.11 -15.59
CA VAL A 93 0.81 -0.55 -15.91
C VAL A 93 0.09 0.41 -16.85
N GLY A 94 -0.93 -0.07 -17.56
CA GLY A 94 -1.77 0.78 -18.42
C GLY A 94 -2.74 1.68 -17.65
N PHE A 95 -3.23 1.25 -16.49
CA PHE A 95 -4.27 1.97 -15.73
C PHE A 95 -3.85 2.25 -14.28
N PRO A 96 -2.95 3.22 -14.03
CA PRO A 96 -2.58 3.62 -12.68
C PRO A 96 -3.66 4.49 -12.01
N VAL A 97 -3.99 4.19 -10.75
CA VAL A 97 -4.99 4.90 -9.94
C VAL A 97 -4.39 5.28 -8.58
N ALA A 98 -4.17 6.57 -8.37
CA ALA A 98 -3.68 7.11 -7.11
C ALA A 98 -4.83 7.24 -6.10
N VAL A 99 -4.82 6.46 -5.01
CA VAL A 99 -5.89 6.46 -4.00
C VAL A 99 -5.42 7.19 -2.76
N ASN A 100 -6.14 8.24 -2.34
CA ASN A 100 -5.74 9.08 -1.21
C ASN A 100 -4.23 9.44 -1.19
N PRO A 101 -3.65 9.89 -2.34
CA PRO A 101 -2.21 9.93 -2.51
C PRO A 101 -1.53 10.95 -1.61
N GLU A 102 -0.28 10.67 -1.25
CA GLU A 102 0.60 11.68 -0.67
C GLU A 102 0.87 12.83 -1.64
N THR A 103 1.29 13.98 -1.11
CA THR A 103 1.50 15.22 -1.88
C THR A 103 2.38 15.02 -3.12
N ARG A 104 3.43 14.19 -3.00
CA ARG A 104 4.35 13.90 -4.11
C ARG A 104 3.67 13.10 -5.22
N LEU A 105 2.99 11.99 -4.88
CA LEU A 105 2.26 11.19 -5.86
C LEU A 105 1.11 11.99 -6.48
N ALA A 106 0.38 12.79 -5.70
CA ALA A 106 -0.69 13.64 -6.20
C ALA A 106 -0.22 14.65 -7.27
N SER A 107 0.95 15.26 -7.06
CA SER A 107 1.57 16.18 -8.02
C SER A 107 1.94 15.47 -9.33
N ILE A 108 2.49 14.26 -9.23
CA ILE A 108 2.87 13.45 -10.40
C ILE A 108 1.64 12.97 -11.16
N ALA A 109 0.64 12.44 -10.45
CA ALA A 109 -0.61 11.97 -11.03
C ALA A 109 -1.31 13.09 -11.83
N ARG A 110 -1.37 14.31 -11.26
CA ARG A 110 -1.92 15.48 -11.97
C ARG A 110 -1.13 15.83 -13.23
N LYS A 111 0.21 15.80 -13.17
CA LYS A 111 1.06 16.10 -14.33
C LYS A 111 0.93 15.07 -15.45
N ARG A 112 0.71 13.80 -15.10
CA ARG A 112 0.62 12.67 -16.03
C ARG A 112 -0.80 12.32 -16.46
N GLY A 113 -1.81 12.98 -15.90
CA GLY A 113 -3.21 12.69 -16.18
C GLY A 113 -3.70 11.37 -15.59
N TRP A 114 -3.03 10.83 -14.57
CA TRP A 114 -3.45 9.62 -13.89
C TRP A 114 -4.69 9.86 -13.03
N LEU A 115 -5.52 8.83 -12.90
CA LEU A 115 -6.74 8.91 -12.09
C LEU A 115 -6.36 9.09 -10.62
N VAL A 116 -7.03 10.03 -9.95
CA VAL A 116 -6.89 10.26 -8.51
C VAL A 116 -8.23 10.04 -7.85
N GLU A 117 -8.26 9.13 -6.89
CA GLU A 117 -9.44 8.74 -6.14
C GLU A 117 -9.31 9.13 -4.67
N HIS A 118 -10.38 9.68 -4.10
CA HIS A 118 -10.44 10.03 -2.68
C HIS A 118 -11.50 9.22 -1.97
N TRP A 119 -11.07 8.24 -1.19
CA TRP A 119 -11.98 7.33 -0.50
C TRP A 119 -12.15 7.71 0.96
N SER A 120 -13.41 7.81 1.38
CA SER A 120 -13.73 7.99 2.80
C SER A 120 -13.39 6.73 3.60
N LYS A 121 -12.96 6.92 4.85
CA LYS A 121 -12.75 5.80 5.77
C LYS A 121 -14.06 5.05 5.99
N ALA A 122 -13.98 3.72 6.09
CA ALA A 122 -15.11 2.90 6.47
C ALA A 122 -15.69 3.34 7.84
N LYS A 123 -17.01 3.28 7.97
CA LYS A 123 -17.71 3.56 9.23
C LYS A 123 -17.15 2.65 10.33
N GLY A 124 -16.81 3.24 11.48
CA GLY A 124 -16.22 2.52 12.62
C GLY A 124 -14.69 2.44 12.62
N GLY A 125 -14.00 3.00 11.61
CA GLY A 125 -12.55 3.15 11.66
C GLY A 125 -12.09 4.08 12.79
N PRO A 126 -10.89 3.87 13.36
CA PRO A 126 -10.37 4.72 14.43
C PRO A 126 -10.30 6.17 13.93
N ARG A 127 -11.01 7.06 14.63
CA ARG A 127 -10.73 8.50 14.54
C ARG A 127 -9.50 8.73 15.38
N ASN A 128 -8.35 8.94 14.72
CA ASN A 128 -7.22 9.53 15.41
C ASN A 128 -7.73 10.87 15.94
N LEU A 129 -7.89 10.96 17.26
CA LEU A 129 -7.88 12.24 17.94
C LEU A 129 -6.48 12.78 17.68
N LEU A 130 -6.35 13.63 16.66
CA LEU A 130 -5.18 14.48 16.56
C LEU A 130 -5.05 15.17 17.94
N PRO A 131 -3.85 15.30 18.51
CA PRO A 131 -3.65 16.05 19.73
C PRO A 131 -3.83 17.55 19.45
N ILE A 132 -5.02 17.93 18.98
CA ILE A 132 -5.51 19.29 18.94
C ILE A 132 -6.27 19.45 20.25
N GLY A 133 -5.54 19.34 21.36
CA GLY A 133 -5.90 20.14 22.52
C GLY A 133 -5.82 21.61 22.12
N PRO A 134 -6.54 22.52 22.78
CA PRO A 134 -6.36 23.94 22.53
C PRO A 134 -4.86 24.27 22.63
N LEU A 135 -4.34 24.98 21.63
CA LEU A 135 -2.98 25.50 21.69
C LEU A 135 -2.87 26.34 22.97
N LEU A 136 -2.19 25.82 23.97
CA LEU A 136 -1.88 26.59 25.17
C LEU A 136 -1.09 27.80 24.71
N SER A 137 -1.49 28.99 25.15
CA SER A 137 -0.68 30.19 24.96
C SER A 137 0.70 29.97 25.62
N GLU A 138 1.74 30.65 25.14
CA GLU A 138 3.08 30.58 25.76
C GLU A 138 3.06 30.86 27.27
N ARG A 139 2.08 31.67 27.72
CA ARG A 139 1.83 31.97 29.14
C ARG A 139 1.36 30.74 29.95
N GLU A 140 0.55 29.88 29.34
CA GLU A 140 0.02 28.67 29.99
C GLU A 140 1.07 27.55 30.01
N GLN A 141 1.89 27.43 28.96
CA GLN A 141 3.03 26.49 28.95
C GLN A 141 4.03 26.77 30.07
N ARG A 142 4.33 28.05 30.37
CA ARG A 142 5.25 28.42 31.45
C ARG A 142 4.72 28.15 32.86
N ARG A 143 3.40 28.02 33.04
CA ARG A 143 2.78 27.74 34.33
C ARG A 143 2.77 26.25 34.70
N GLN A 144 2.96 25.36 33.73
CA GLN A 144 2.87 23.92 33.96
C GLN A 144 4.19 23.29 34.45
N PHE A 145 5.28 24.07 34.45
CA PHE A 145 6.62 23.64 34.87
C PHE A 145 7.16 24.37 36.11
N LEU A 146 6.27 24.95 36.93
CA LEU A 146 6.53 25.47 38.28
C LEU A 146 5.55 24.83 39.26
#